data_AF-A0A4R2BZI2-F1
#
_entry.id   AF-A0A4R2BZI2-F1
#
_cell.length_a   1.000
_cell.length_b   1.000
_cell.length_c   1.000
_cell.angle_alpha   90.00
_cell.angle_beta   90.00
_cell.angle_gamma   90.00
#
_symmetry.space_group_name_H-M   'P 1'
#
loop_
_entity.id
_entity.type
_entity.pdbx_description
1 polymer ?
#
loop_
_entity_poly.entity_id
_entity_poly.type
_entity_poly.pdbx_seq_one_letter_code
_entity_poly.pdbx_strand_id
1 'polypeptide(L)'
;MRNYPIRIEGNLDPSVSRGLWLVKWLLAIPHYVVLAFLWLAFGVLSIVAFFAILFTGRYPRPIFTFTTGVLRWSWRVAFYAYGVLGTDRYPPFTLDDVPDYPARLHVDYPPQLSRGLVLVKWLLAVPHLLVATILLGGGTYLSYHIGDSAWSFEGGGLIGLLVLIAGFTLLFTGRYPRDLFDLVVGLNRWVCRVAGYFLLMTDEYPPFRLDTGSGRGEDERQIDSTDSPRPTATLEHGQPDPAPVVLARPLAPSPATPTAHRWTAGRVISVVAGAVLVLAGMVALPAGGTALWFDQAGRDSGGYVSTDLQQFSSPGYALTTEAGALRFDGPGWVMNRVLGEVRLTGTSATDAPLFIGIAADRDVSAYLSTVEHSVVSRLAGRRVEPVYRQYAGQAPAQLPSDEQFWVASTAGTGTQTLDWRPRAGDWSVVVLNADGSRAVQADLAVGATLPWLDDLAYSLIGLGLIFLLAGALLISLALRTSHRGTVPPSAPLPDAHAGAAR
;
A
#
# COMPACT_ATOMS: atom_id res chain seq x y z
N MET A 1 6.64 -28.82 26.59
CA MET A 1 5.51 -28.12 25.95
C MET A 1 5.26 -28.82 24.63
N ARG A 2 4.00 -29.15 24.26
CA ARG A 2 3.73 -29.86 23.01
C ARG A 2 4.01 -28.93 21.82
N ASN A 3 4.68 -29.43 20.80
CA ASN A 3 4.93 -28.69 19.56
C ASN A 3 3.61 -28.44 18.84
N TYR A 4 3.39 -27.21 18.34
CA TYR A 4 2.19 -26.86 17.59
C TYR A 4 2.18 -27.61 16.25
N PRO A 5 1.04 -28.14 15.77
CA PRO A 5 0.97 -29.06 14.62
C PRO A 5 1.33 -28.44 13.27
N ILE A 6 1.46 -27.11 13.20
CA ILE A 6 1.82 -26.37 11.98
C ILE A 6 3.14 -25.65 12.21
N ARG A 7 4.14 -26.00 11.42
CA ARG A 7 5.51 -25.50 11.52
C ARG A 7 5.99 -24.97 10.18
N ILE A 8 6.50 -23.76 10.21
CA ILE A 8 7.15 -23.12 9.06
C ILE A 8 8.61 -22.90 9.39
N GLU A 9 9.45 -23.21 8.42
CA GLU A 9 10.87 -22.92 8.42
C GLU A 9 11.20 -21.99 7.26
N GLY A 10 12.09 -21.05 7.52
CA GLY A 10 12.62 -20.10 6.56
C GLY A 10 14.05 -19.81 6.92
N ASN A 11 14.99 -20.43 6.21
CA ASN A 11 16.42 -20.20 6.39
C ASN A 11 16.88 -19.16 5.38
N LEU A 12 17.33 -18.00 5.86
CA LEU A 12 17.83 -16.94 5.00
C LEU A 12 19.04 -17.44 4.19
N ASP A 13 18.96 -17.34 2.86
CA ASP A 13 20.08 -17.70 2.00
C ASP A 13 21.22 -16.65 2.19
N PRO A 14 22.47 -17.05 2.43
CA PRO A 14 23.58 -16.09 2.58
C PRO A 14 23.86 -15.26 1.32
N SER A 15 23.32 -15.64 0.16
CA SER A 15 23.65 -15.06 -1.14
C SER A 15 22.56 -14.19 -1.78
N VAL A 16 21.59 -13.67 -1.01
CA VAL A 16 20.54 -12.79 -1.57
C VAL A 16 21.16 -11.55 -2.23
N SER A 17 20.88 -11.40 -3.51
CA SER A 17 21.39 -10.34 -4.37
C SER A 17 20.71 -8.99 -4.09
N ARG A 18 21.47 -7.91 -4.31
CA ARG A 18 21.09 -6.56 -3.86
C ARG A 18 19.89 -5.97 -4.61
N GLY A 19 19.77 -6.25 -5.90
CA GLY A 19 18.79 -5.62 -6.79
C GLY A 19 17.84 -6.56 -7.52
N LEU A 20 18.06 -7.89 -7.47
CA LEU A 20 17.24 -8.86 -8.22
C LEU A 20 15.80 -8.91 -7.69
N TRP A 21 15.57 -8.51 -6.43
CA TRP A 21 14.24 -8.40 -5.85
C TRP A 21 13.28 -7.45 -6.59
N LEU A 22 13.82 -6.47 -7.34
CA LEU A 22 13.03 -5.54 -8.16
C LEU A 22 12.42 -6.19 -9.41
N VAL A 23 13.03 -7.27 -9.91
CA VAL A 23 12.63 -7.93 -11.17
C VAL A 23 12.09 -9.34 -10.93
N LYS A 24 12.54 -10.02 -9.86
CA LYS A 24 12.20 -11.43 -9.62
C LYS A 24 10.71 -11.71 -9.40
N TRP A 25 9.94 -10.70 -9.00
CA TRP A 25 8.48 -10.85 -8.89
C TRP A 25 7.82 -11.18 -10.24
N LEU A 26 8.42 -10.76 -11.37
CA LEU A 26 7.94 -11.13 -12.71
C LEU A 26 8.06 -12.64 -12.93
N LEU A 27 9.13 -13.26 -12.41
CA LEU A 27 9.33 -14.70 -12.48
C LEU A 27 8.34 -15.47 -11.59
N ALA A 28 7.68 -14.83 -10.62
CA ALA A 28 6.64 -15.47 -9.82
C ALA A 28 5.28 -15.54 -10.56
N ILE A 29 5.08 -14.80 -11.66
CA ILE A 29 3.81 -14.77 -12.41
C ILE A 29 3.36 -16.18 -12.84
N PRO A 30 4.20 -17.03 -13.45
CA PRO A 30 3.80 -18.39 -13.80
C PRO A 30 3.35 -19.21 -12.58
N HIS A 31 3.97 -19.02 -11.41
CA HIS A 31 3.53 -19.67 -10.18
C HIS A 31 2.16 -19.19 -9.74
N TYR A 32 1.90 -17.87 -9.78
CA TYR A 32 0.60 -17.31 -9.40
C TYR A 32 -0.53 -17.82 -10.27
N VAL A 33 -0.30 -17.96 -11.59
CA VAL A 33 -1.30 -18.53 -12.51
C VAL A 33 -1.64 -19.96 -12.10
N VAL A 34 -0.65 -20.82 -11.88
CA VAL A 34 -0.93 -22.23 -11.49
C VAL A 34 -1.52 -22.32 -10.09
N LEU A 35 -1.00 -21.55 -9.15
CA LEU A 35 -1.52 -21.48 -7.79
C LEU A 35 -2.98 -20.99 -7.78
N ALA A 36 -3.39 -20.08 -8.65
CA ALA A 36 -4.78 -19.62 -8.72
C ALA A 36 -5.75 -20.79 -9.03
N PHE A 37 -5.41 -21.64 -10.00
CA PHE A 37 -6.20 -22.85 -10.30
C PHE A 37 -6.19 -23.86 -9.14
N LEU A 38 -5.04 -24.03 -8.48
CA LEU A 38 -4.92 -24.90 -7.32
C LEU A 38 -5.70 -24.40 -6.11
N TRP A 39 -5.71 -23.09 -5.86
CA TRP A 39 -6.49 -22.46 -4.79
C TRP A 39 -8.00 -22.54 -5.06
N LEU A 40 -8.42 -22.51 -6.33
CA LEU A 40 -9.81 -22.79 -6.70
C LEU A 40 -10.20 -24.24 -6.35
N ALA A 41 -9.38 -25.20 -6.75
CA ALA A 41 -9.58 -26.61 -6.39
C ALA A 41 -9.53 -26.82 -4.86
N PHE A 42 -8.61 -26.14 -4.18
CA PHE A 42 -8.49 -26.13 -2.72
C PHE A 42 -9.79 -25.66 -2.07
N GLY A 43 -10.41 -24.57 -2.56
CA GLY A 43 -11.67 -24.05 -2.04
C GLY A 43 -12.80 -25.08 -2.16
N VAL A 44 -12.97 -25.70 -3.33
CA VAL A 44 -13.97 -26.75 -3.54
C VAL A 44 -13.73 -27.94 -2.62
N LEU A 45 -12.49 -28.42 -2.53
CA LEU A 45 -12.13 -29.55 -1.68
C LEU A 45 -12.24 -29.23 -0.18
N SER A 46 -12.11 -27.97 0.22
CA SER A 46 -12.32 -27.54 1.62
C SER A 46 -13.78 -27.69 2.04
N ILE A 47 -14.73 -27.46 1.11
CA ILE A 47 -16.15 -27.72 1.35
C ILE A 47 -16.39 -29.23 1.52
N VAL A 48 -15.79 -30.05 0.66
CA VAL A 48 -15.86 -31.52 0.79
C VAL A 48 -15.25 -31.98 2.12
N ALA A 49 -14.09 -31.44 2.50
CA ALA A 49 -13.44 -31.72 3.77
C ALA A 49 -14.30 -31.30 4.96
N PHE A 50 -14.95 -30.13 4.91
CA PHE A 50 -15.88 -29.66 5.93
C PHE A 50 -16.99 -30.70 6.21
N PHE A 51 -17.69 -31.15 5.17
CA PHE A 51 -18.73 -32.18 5.32
C PHE A 51 -18.17 -33.52 5.77
N ALA A 52 -17.02 -33.94 5.22
CA ALA A 52 -16.36 -35.17 5.63
C ALA A 52 -16.02 -35.16 7.12
N ILE A 53 -15.48 -34.05 7.64
CA ILE A 53 -15.16 -33.90 9.06
C ILE A 53 -16.44 -33.84 9.90
N LEU A 54 -17.48 -33.12 9.45
CA LEU A 54 -18.75 -33.00 10.16
C LEU A 54 -19.40 -34.38 10.39
N PHE A 55 -19.42 -35.23 9.36
CA PHE A 55 -20.05 -36.56 9.43
C PHE A 55 -19.12 -37.62 10.05
N THR A 56 -17.85 -37.66 9.66
CA THR A 56 -16.94 -38.76 10.04
C THR A 56 -16.01 -38.41 11.20
N GLY A 57 -15.78 -37.12 11.47
CA GLY A 57 -14.74 -36.65 12.40
C GLY A 57 -13.31 -36.84 11.88
N ARG A 58 -13.13 -37.14 10.58
CA ARG A 58 -11.83 -37.40 9.96
C ARG A 58 -11.63 -36.53 8.72
N TYR A 59 -10.44 -35.96 8.59
CA TYR A 59 -10.04 -35.23 7.40
C TYR A 59 -9.65 -36.24 6.30
N PRO A 60 -10.25 -36.24 5.10
CA PRO A 60 -9.86 -37.18 4.05
C PRO A 60 -8.39 -37.04 3.65
N ARG A 61 -7.60 -38.13 3.76
CA ARG A 61 -6.15 -38.13 3.47
C ARG A 61 -5.78 -37.53 2.10
N PRO A 62 -6.44 -37.89 0.98
CA PRO A 62 -6.08 -37.31 -0.32
C PRO A 62 -6.27 -35.79 -0.37
N ILE A 63 -7.35 -35.29 0.25
CA ILE A 63 -7.61 -33.84 0.33
C ILE A 63 -6.58 -33.16 1.22
N PHE A 64 -6.23 -33.78 2.36
CA PHE A 64 -5.19 -33.24 3.24
C PHE A 64 -3.84 -33.16 2.51
N THR A 65 -3.41 -34.21 1.83
CA THR A 65 -2.14 -34.21 1.07
C THR A 65 -2.13 -33.12 0.00
N PHE A 66 -3.23 -32.95 -0.74
CA PHE A 66 -3.37 -31.89 -1.74
C PHE A 66 -3.29 -30.49 -1.10
N THR A 67 -4.13 -30.24 -0.09
CA THR A 67 -4.22 -28.93 0.58
C THR A 67 -2.90 -28.55 1.25
N THR A 68 -2.23 -29.46 1.95
CA THR A 68 -0.89 -29.24 2.49
C THR A 68 0.13 -28.95 1.39
N GLY A 69 0.04 -29.65 0.25
CA GLY A 69 0.93 -29.41 -0.89
C GLY A 69 0.77 -28.00 -1.49
N VAL A 70 -0.47 -27.52 -1.62
CA VAL A 70 -0.76 -26.15 -2.09
C VAL A 70 -0.21 -25.11 -1.11
N LEU A 71 -0.36 -25.34 0.20
CA LEU A 71 0.20 -24.45 1.22
C LEU A 71 1.74 -24.45 1.21
N ARG A 72 2.39 -25.61 1.03
CA ARG A 72 3.85 -25.72 0.90
C ARG A 72 4.36 -24.93 -0.29
N TRP A 73 3.69 -25.09 -1.43
CA TRP A 73 4.08 -24.37 -2.64
C TRP A 73 3.85 -22.85 -2.48
N SER A 74 2.70 -22.45 -1.93
CA SER A 74 2.42 -21.05 -1.63
C SER A 74 3.48 -20.44 -0.70
N TRP A 75 3.93 -21.17 0.32
CA TRP A 75 5.01 -20.72 1.21
C TRP A 75 6.34 -20.53 0.47
N ARG A 76 6.72 -21.46 -0.42
CA ARG A 76 7.94 -21.33 -1.23
C ARG A 76 7.91 -20.07 -2.10
N VAL A 77 6.78 -19.80 -2.75
CA VAL A 77 6.61 -18.61 -3.60
C VAL A 77 6.63 -17.33 -2.76
N ALA A 78 5.94 -17.31 -1.62
CA ALA A 78 5.96 -16.17 -0.70
C ALA A 78 7.38 -15.89 -0.16
N PHE A 79 8.14 -16.94 0.16
CA PHE A 79 9.50 -16.82 0.66
C PHE A 79 10.48 -16.27 -0.40
N TYR A 80 10.28 -16.63 -1.67
CA TYR A 80 11.03 -16.11 -2.81
C TYR A 80 10.65 -14.67 -3.17
N ALA A 81 9.34 -14.35 -3.19
CA ALA A 81 8.77 -13.08 -3.60
C ALA A 81 8.53 -12.14 -2.40
N TYR A 82 7.52 -11.27 -2.49
CA TYR A 82 7.24 -10.20 -1.53
C TYR A 82 6.66 -10.64 -0.18
N GLY A 83 6.60 -11.94 0.11
CA GLY A 83 6.22 -12.45 1.43
C GLY A 83 7.38 -12.43 2.43
N VAL A 84 8.61 -12.64 1.97
CA VAL A 84 9.83 -12.61 2.81
C VAL A 84 11.07 -12.07 2.08
N LEU A 85 11.19 -12.22 0.75
CA LEU A 85 12.44 -11.96 0.01
C LEU A 85 13.66 -12.71 0.60
N GLY A 86 13.45 -13.91 1.15
CA GLY A 86 14.45 -14.68 1.90
C GLY A 86 15.37 -15.55 1.04
N THR A 87 15.07 -15.72 -0.25
CA THR A 87 15.91 -16.48 -1.20
C THR A 87 15.80 -15.93 -2.62
N ASP A 88 16.84 -16.18 -3.41
CA ASP A 88 16.86 -15.96 -4.86
C ASP A 88 16.77 -17.29 -5.64
N ARG A 89 16.64 -18.43 -4.96
CA ARG A 89 16.44 -19.73 -5.61
C ARG A 89 15.01 -19.84 -6.11
N TYR A 90 14.87 -20.02 -7.42
CA TYR A 90 13.56 -20.12 -8.07
C TYR A 90 12.73 -21.30 -7.51
N PRO A 91 11.46 -21.09 -7.11
CA PRO A 91 10.65 -22.16 -6.51
C PRO A 91 10.32 -23.29 -7.50
N PRO A 92 10.48 -24.56 -7.12
CA PRO A 92 10.06 -25.69 -7.95
C PRO A 92 8.53 -25.82 -8.01
N PHE A 93 7.99 -26.18 -9.19
CA PHE A 93 6.57 -26.44 -9.45
C PHE A 93 6.15 -27.83 -8.94
N THR A 94 6.17 -28.00 -7.62
CA THR A 94 5.77 -29.26 -6.98
C THR A 94 4.87 -28.97 -5.78
N LEU A 95 4.04 -29.94 -5.42
CA LEU A 95 3.25 -29.96 -4.18
C LEU A 95 3.99 -30.71 -3.06
N ASP A 96 5.01 -31.50 -3.41
CA ASP A 96 5.76 -32.29 -2.45
C ASP A 96 6.68 -31.41 -1.60
N ASP A 97 7.18 -32.02 -0.52
CA ASP A 97 8.23 -31.42 0.28
C ASP A 97 9.56 -31.46 -0.49
N VAL A 98 10.36 -30.40 -0.34
CA VAL A 98 11.66 -30.27 -1.01
C VAL A 98 12.71 -30.00 0.06
N PRO A 99 13.40 -31.04 0.56
CA PRO A 99 14.25 -30.93 1.75
C PRO A 99 15.36 -29.88 1.64
N ASP A 100 15.89 -29.68 0.42
CA ASP A 100 17.01 -28.77 0.13
C ASP A 100 16.58 -27.31 -0.13
N TYR A 101 15.27 -27.03 -0.15
CA TYR A 101 14.75 -25.68 -0.36
C TYR A 101 14.69 -24.91 0.99
N PRO A 102 15.08 -23.62 1.03
CA PRO A 102 15.19 -22.86 2.28
C PRO A 102 13.86 -22.57 3.00
N ALA A 103 12.73 -22.77 2.32
CA ALA A 103 11.38 -22.53 2.84
C ALA A 103 10.60 -23.85 2.94
N ARG A 104 10.33 -24.30 4.18
CA ARG A 104 9.62 -25.56 4.43
C ARG A 104 8.36 -25.33 5.26
N LEU A 105 7.32 -26.09 4.97
CA LEU A 105 6.07 -26.11 5.73
C LEU A 105 5.72 -27.55 6.07
N HIS A 106 5.60 -27.82 7.37
CA HIS A 106 5.16 -29.10 7.91
C HIS A 106 3.82 -28.93 8.61
N VAL A 107 2.87 -29.80 8.27
CA VAL A 107 1.53 -29.85 8.87
C VAL A 107 1.30 -31.28 9.29
N ASP A 108 1.15 -31.50 10.60
CA ASP A 108 0.91 -32.84 11.14
C ASP A 108 -0.54 -33.26 10.83
N TYR A 109 -0.72 -34.48 10.31
CA TYR A 109 -2.05 -34.99 9.98
C TYR A 109 -2.87 -35.27 11.26
N PRO A 110 -4.04 -34.65 11.47
CA PRO A 110 -4.83 -34.86 12.67
C PRO A 110 -5.53 -36.24 12.61
N PRO A 111 -5.38 -37.10 13.64
CA PRO A 111 -6.01 -38.42 13.63
C PRO A 111 -7.55 -38.33 13.69
N GLN A 112 -8.08 -37.38 14.46
CA GLN A 112 -9.52 -37.10 14.64
C GLN A 112 -9.70 -35.58 14.85
N LEU A 113 -10.83 -35.05 14.36
CA LEU A 113 -11.25 -33.67 14.50
C LEU A 113 -12.65 -33.60 15.12
N SER A 114 -12.91 -32.55 15.88
CA SER A 114 -14.16 -32.33 16.60
C SER A 114 -15.30 -31.88 15.67
N ARG A 115 -16.33 -32.71 15.55
CA ARG A 115 -17.45 -32.52 14.60
C ARG A 115 -18.21 -31.21 14.81
N GLY A 116 -18.56 -30.88 16.05
CA GLY A 116 -19.32 -29.68 16.38
C GLY A 116 -18.48 -28.40 16.34
N LEU A 117 -17.18 -28.49 16.61
CA LEU A 117 -16.29 -27.33 16.64
C LEU A 117 -16.10 -26.77 15.23
N VAL A 118 -16.12 -27.61 14.19
CA VAL A 118 -16.06 -27.18 12.77
C VAL A 118 -17.09 -26.09 12.44
N LEU A 119 -18.30 -26.16 13.00
CA LEU A 119 -19.36 -25.16 12.78
C LEU A 119 -19.07 -23.81 13.45
N VAL A 120 -18.21 -23.78 14.47
CA VAL A 120 -17.93 -22.60 15.30
C VAL A 120 -16.51 -22.06 15.05
N LYS A 121 -15.61 -22.86 14.44
CA LYS A 121 -14.23 -22.45 14.17
C LYS A 121 -14.10 -21.17 13.36
N TRP A 122 -14.97 -20.96 12.37
CA TRP A 122 -14.95 -19.74 11.57
C TRP A 122 -15.21 -18.49 12.44
N LEU A 123 -16.09 -18.60 13.43
CA LEU A 123 -16.39 -17.53 14.39
C LEU A 123 -15.24 -17.30 15.36
N LEU A 124 -14.64 -18.38 15.88
CA LEU A 124 -13.47 -18.31 16.75
C LEU A 124 -12.23 -17.78 16.02
N ALA A 125 -12.15 -17.97 14.70
CA ALA A 125 -11.08 -17.43 13.89
C ALA A 125 -11.23 -15.94 13.62
N VAL A 126 -12.41 -15.31 13.82
CA VAL A 126 -12.66 -13.89 13.48
C VAL A 126 -11.63 -12.93 14.11
N PRO A 127 -11.27 -13.02 15.40
CA PRO A 127 -10.26 -12.15 15.99
C PRO A 127 -8.89 -12.28 15.29
N HIS A 128 -8.49 -13.50 14.97
CA HIS A 128 -7.25 -13.74 14.24
C HIS A 128 -7.33 -13.31 12.79
N LEU A 129 -8.46 -13.50 12.12
CA LEU A 129 -8.68 -13.06 10.74
C LEU A 129 -8.62 -11.54 10.64
N LEU A 130 -9.15 -10.81 11.63
CA LEU A 130 -9.07 -9.35 11.68
C LEU A 130 -7.62 -8.85 11.82
N VAL A 131 -6.81 -9.53 12.64
CA VAL A 131 -5.39 -9.20 12.76
C VAL A 131 -4.64 -9.61 11.48
N ALA A 132 -4.93 -10.77 10.92
CA ALA A 132 -4.30 -11.27 9.71
C ALA A 132 -4.61 -10.38 8.49
N THR A 133 -5.83 -9.86 8.35
CA THR A 133 -6.17 -8.93 7.27
C THR A 133 -5.35 -7.65 7.36
N ILE A 134 -5.12 -7.08 8.54
CA ILE A 134 -4.21 -5.92 8.68
C ILE A 134 -2.77 -6.27 8.29
N LEU A 135 -2.28 -7.45 8.68
CA LEU A 135 -0.89 -7.87 8.47
C LEU A 135 -0.57 -8.24 7.02
N LEU A 136 -1.49 -8.92 6.32
CA LEU A 136 -1.36 -9.31 4.91
C LEU A 136 -1.77 -8.20 3.94
N GLY A 137 -2.48 -7.17 4.40
CA GLY A 137 -2.85 -5.99 3.60
C GLY A 137 -4.31 -5.92 3.17
N GLY A 138 -5.19 -6.75 3.71
CA GLY A 138 -6.65 -6.69 3.53
C GLY A 138 -7.31 -5.40 4.06
N GLY A 139 -6.60 -4.54 4.78
CA GLY A 139 -7.09 -3.20 5.13
C GLY A 139 -7.40 -2.33 3.89
N THR A 140 -6.67 -2.51 2.79
CA THR A 140 -6.91 -1.78 1.53
C THR A 140 -8.18 -2.25 0.80
N TYR A 141 -8.58 -3.51 0.99
CA TYR A 141 -9.84 -4.06 0.48
C TYR A 141 -11.06 -3.46 1.19
N LEU A 142 -10.96 -3.19 2.50
CA LEU A 142 -12.02 -2.47 3.24
C LEU A 142 -12.08 -0.99 2.84
N SER A 143 -10.93 -0.37 2.54
CA SER A 143 -10.86 1.00 2.00
C SER A 143 -11.47 1.13 0.60
N TYR A 144 -11.38 0.09 -0.24
CA TYR A 144 -11.95 0.03 -1.59
C TYR A 144 -13.48 0.19 -1.61
N HIS A 145 -14.18 -0.08 -0.50
CA HIS A 145 -15.63 0.16 -0.38
C HIS A 145 -15.99 1.53 0.22
N ILE A 146 -15.00 2.34 0.59
CA ILE A 146 -15.18 3.65 1.24
C ILE A 146 -14.55 4.81 0.41
N GLY A 147 -13.69 4.53 -0.58
CA GLY A 147 -13.12 5.58 -1.45
C GLY A 147 -12.47 5.07 -2.74
N ASP A 148 -12.72 5.79 -3.83
CA ASP A 148 -12.54 5.36 -5.23
C ASP A 148 -11.08 5.47 -5.77
N SER A 149 -10.06 5.31 -4.93
CA SER A 149 -8.68 5.44 -5.41
C SER A 149 -7.66 4.83 -4.46
N ALA A 150 -7.43 3.52 -4.55
CA ALA A 150 -6.23 2.89 -4.02
C ALA A 150 -5.75 1.78 -4.95
N TRP A 151 -4.52 1.91 -5.43
CA TRP A 151 -3.83 0.88 -6.21
C TRP A 151 -3.54 -0.32 -5.30
N SER A 152 -4.07 -1.49 -5.63
CA SER A 152 -3.87 -2.72 -4.85
C SER A 152 -2.57 -3.41 -5.25
N PHE A 153 -1.53 -3.29 -4.43
CA PHE A 153 -0.35 -4.16 -4.48
C PHE A 153 -0.51 -5.31 -3.46
N GLU A 154 -0.18 -6.53 -3.87
CA GLU A 154 0.10 -7.66 -2.95
C GLU A 154 1.27 -7.26 -2.03
N GLY A 155 0.96 -6.66 -0.88
CA GLY A 155 1.97 -6.09 0.01
C GLY A 155 1.52 -4.87 0.84
N GLY A 156 0.28 -4.40 0.72
CA GLY A 156 -0.22 -3.25 1.50
C GLY A 156 -0.30 -3.45 3.03
N GLY A 157 0.00 -4.65 3.55
CA GLY A 157 -0.02 -4.96 4.98
C GLY A 157 1.32 -4.76 5.67
N LEU A 158 1.34 -4.88 6.99
CA LEU A 158 2.58 -4.77 7.78
C LEU A 158 3.69 -5.69 7.28
N ILE A 159 3.39 -6.93 6.86
CA ILE A 159 4.38 -7.86 6.31
C ILE A 159 5.03 -7.26 5.07
N GLY A 160 4.23 -6.80 4.10
CA GLY A 160 4.74 -6.23 2.86
C GLY A 160 5.53 -4.95 3.09
N LEU A 161 5.12 -4.10 4.04
CA LEU A 161 5.90 -2.92 4.46
C LEU A 161 7.26 -3.32 5.05
N LEU A 162 7.29 -4.32 5.95
CA LEU A 162 8.54 -4.80 6.55
C LEU A 162 9.47 -5.43 5.51
N VAL A 163 8.92 -6.21 4.57
CA VAL A 163 9.67 -6.80 3.45
C VAL A 163 10.18 -5.73 2.49
N LEU A 164 9.40 -4.68 2.24
CA LEU A 164 9.83 -3.53 1.44
C LEU A 164 11.01 -2.81 2.12
N ILE A 165 10.91 -2.53 3.41
CA ILE A 165 12.03 -1.96 4.21
C ILE A 165 13.25 -2.88 4.14
N ALA A 166 13.06 -4.19 4.20
CA ALA A 166 14.14 -5.15 4.08
C ALA A 166 14.79 -5.12 2.68
N GLY A 167 13.98 -5.06 1.62
CA GLY A 167 14.44 -4.94 0.23
C GLY A 167 15.21 -3.65 -0.02
N PHE A 168 14.74 -2.51 0.49
CA PHE A 168 15.46 -1.24 0.44
C PHE A 168 16.78 -1.29 1.22
N THR A 169 16.75 -1.85 2.43
CA THR A 169 17.97 -2.00 3.23
C THR A 169 18.98 -2.90 2.51
N LEU A 170 18.52 -4.01 1.92
CA LEU A 170 19.32 -4.91 1.11
C LEU A 170 19.90 -4.20 -0.13
N LEU A 171 19.12 -3.33 -0.78
CA LEU A 171 19.55 -2.57 -1.97
C LEU A 171 20.73 -1.64 -1.66
N PHE A 172 20.66 -0.88 -0.56
CA PHE A 172 21.70 0.09 -0.20
C PHE A 172 22.87 -0.52 0.58
N THR A 173 22.60 -1.44 1.51
CA THR A 173 23.64 -2.00 2.39
C THR A 173 24.22 -3.31 1.90
N GLY A 174 23.55 -3.96 0.95
CA GLY A 174 23.91 -5.29 0.46
C GLY A 174 23.71 -6.40 1.49
N ARG A 175 23.00 -6.14 2.61
CA ARG A 175 22.75 -7.11 3.68
C ARG A 175 21.28 -7.07 4.10
N TYR A 176 20.66 -8.24 4.21
CA TYR A 176 19.32 -8.38 4.77
C TYR A 176 19.39 -8.29 6.31
N PRO A 177 18.68 -7.37 6.98
CA PRO A 177 18.69 -7.27 8.45
C PRO A 177 18.08 -8.53 9.10
N ARG A 178 18.86 -9.27 9.88
CA ARG A 178 18.41 -10.55 10.49
C ARG A 178 17.22 -10.39 11.43
N ASP A 179 17.21 -9.33 12.24
CA ASP A 179 16.09 -9.09 13.18
C ASP A 179 14.77 -8.83 12.42
N LEU A 180 14.84 -8.15 11.27
CA LEU A 180 13.68 -7.89 10.41
C LEU A 180 13.23 -9.17 9.70
N PHE A 181 14.18 -10.02 9.29
CA PHE A 181 13.90 -11.35 8.76
C PHE A 181 13.17 -12.22 9.79
N ASP A 182 13.70 -12.30 11.01
CA ASP A 182 13.13 -13.08 12.10
C ASP A 182 11.72 -12.59 12.46
N LEU A 183 11.48 -11.28 12.42
CA LEU A 183 10.16 -10.68 12.59
C LEU A 183 9.19 -11.09 11.47
N VAL A 184 9.60 -10.94 10.21
CA VAL A 184 8.78 -11.28 9.04
C VAL A 184 8.44 -12.78 9.03
N VAL A 185 9.42 -13.65 9.31
CA VAL A 185 9.20 -15.10 9.42
C VAL A 185 8.31 -15.43 10.61
N GLY A 186 8.51 -14.80 11.77
CA GLY A 186 7.65 -14.99 12.95
C GLY A 186 6.19 -14.61 12.69
N LEU A 187 5.96 -13.55 11.92
CA LEU A 187 4.64 -13.09 11.53
C LEU A 187 3.96 -14.06 10.55
N ASN A 188 4.70 -14.55 9.55
CA ASN A 188 4.22 -15.58 8.63
C ASN A 188 3.96 -16.93 9.34
N ARG A 189 4.77 -17.33 10.33
CA ARG A 189 4.51 -18.50 11.18
C ARG A 189 3.14 -18.38 11.86
N TRP A 190 2.85 -17.22 12.45
CA TRP A 190 1.55 -16.97 13.08
C TRP A 190 0.41 -17.02 12.07
N VAL A 191 0.55 -16.36 10.92
CA VAL A 191 -0.45 -16.39 9.82
C VAL A 191 -0.77 -17.82 9.40
N CYS A 192 0.25 -18.68 9.24
CA CYS A 192 0.01 -20.05 8.80
C CYS A 192 -0.61 -20.95 9.88
N ARG A 193 -0.36 -20.67 11.17
CA ARG A 193 -1.12 -21.31 12.26
C ARG A 193 -2.60 -20.95 12.20
N VAL A 194 -2.90 -19.66 12.00
CA VAL A 194 -4.28 -19.17 11.82
C VAL A 194 -4.92 -19.80 10.60
N ALA A 195 -4.21 -19.82 9.47
CA ALA A 195 -4.69 -20.42 8.24
C ALA A 195 -5.04 -21.89 8.45
N GLY A 196 -4.17 -22.71 9.05
CA GLY A 196 -4.50 -24.12 9.27
C GLY A 196 -5.60 -24.37 10.30
N TYR A 197 -5.78 -23.50 11.29
CA TYR A 197 -6.96 -23.58 12.17
C TYR A 197 -8.26 -23.29 11.39
N PHE A 198 -8.26 -22.21 10.62
CA PHE A 198 -9.40 -21.80 9.77
C PHE A 198 -9.72 -22.86 8.70
N LEU A 199 -8.69 -23.46 8.13
CA LEU A 199 -8.76 -24.53 7.12
C LEU A 199 -9.01 -25.92 7.70
N LEU A 200 -9.37 -26.00 9.00
CA LEU A 200 -9.74 -27.23 9.70
C LEU A 200 -8.64 -28.30 9.76
N MET A 201 -7.37 -27.91 9.58
CA MET A 201 -6.22 -28.80 9.67
C MET A 201 -5.79 -29.08 11.11
N THR A 202 -6.18 -28.23 12.06
CA THR A 202 -5.95 -28.41 13.50
C THR A 202 -7.16 -27.98 14.32
N ASP A 203 -7.42 -28.66 15.43
CA ASP A 203 -8.38 -28.25 16.46
C ASP A 203 -7.76 -27.32 17.52
N GLU A 204 -6.44 -27.22 17.56
CA GLU A 204 -5.72 -26.44 18.57
C GLU A 204 -5.77 -24.95 18.24
N TYR A 205 -6.37 -24.16 19.13
CA TYR A 205 -6.54 -22.72 18.93
C TYR A 205 -5.18 -21.99 18.85
N PRO A 206 -4.94 -21.17 17.80
CA PRO A 206 -3.64 -20.52 17.62
C PRO A 206 -3.32 -19.51 18.73
N PRO A 207 -2.14 -19.58 19.36
CA PRO A 207 -1.72 -18.57 20.32
C PRO A 207 -1.43 -17.22 19.62
N PHE A 208 -1.73 -16.10 20.29
CA PHE A 208 -1.41 -14.74 19.79
C PHE A 208 0.09 -14.36 19.89
N ARG A 209 0.96 -15.30 20.27
CA ARG A 209 2.39 -15.04 20.42
C ARG A 209 3.11 -15.16 19.08
N LEU A 210 4.02 -14.23 18.82
CA LEU A 210 4.93 -14.25 17.68
C LEU A 210 6.21 -14.99 18.07
N ASP A 211 6.59 -16.00 17.30
CA ASP A 211 7.82 -16.76 17.53
C ASP A 211 8.92 -16.23 16.61
N THR A 212 9.71 -15.29 17.12
CA THR A 212 10.83 -14.59 16.43
C THR A 212 12.17 -15.35 16.51
N GLY A 213 12.15 -16.68 16.53
CA GLY A 213 13.35 -17.50 16.64
C GLY A 213 13.81 -18.10 15.32
N SER A 214 15.09 -17.94 14.97
CA SER A 214 15.77 -18.89 14.09
C SER A 214 15.66 -20.28 14.73
N GLY A 215 15.31 -21.31 13.97
CA GLY A 215 15.06 -22.67 14.46
C GLY A 215 16.26 -23.39 15.10
N ARG A 216 17.27 -22.68 15.60
CA ARG A 216 18.48 -23.23 16.22
C ARG A 216 18.32 -23.54 17.72
N GLY A 217 17.29 -23.02 18.38
CA GLY A 217 17.13 -23.12 19.84
C GLY A 217 16.37 -24.35 20.36
N GLU A 218 15.90 -25.24 19.46
CA GLU A 218 15.14 -26.44 19.83
C GLU A 218 16.00 -27.71 19.75
N ASP A 219 16.85 -27.86 18.73
CA ASP A 219 17.70 -29.05 18.57
C ASP A 219 18.80 -29.17 19.63
N GLU A 220 19.40 -28.07 20.10
CA GLU A 220 20.44 -28.11 21.15
C GLU A 220 19.87 -28.36 22.57
N ARG A 221 18.60 -28.04 22.83
CA ARG A 221 17.95 -28.33 24.12
C ARG A 221 17.43 -29.78 24.22
N GLN A 222 17.28 -30.46 23.10
CA GLN A 222 16.84 -31.85 23.08
C GLN A 222 17.99 -32.85 23.31
N ILE A 223 19.24 -32.47 23.03
CA ILE A 223 20.41 -33.33 23.31
C ILE A 223 20.69 -33.45 24.82
N ASP A 224 20.29 -32.46 25.63
CA ASP A 224 20.54 -32.45 27.08
C ASP A 224 19.41 -33.07 27.92
N SER A 225 18.35 -33.61 27.29
CA SER A 225 17.17 -34.14 27.99
C SER A 225 16.84 -35.61 27.71
N THR A 226 17.78 -36.38 27.11
CA THR A 226 17.63 -37.83 27.01
C THR A 226 18.11 -38.51 28.31
N ASP A 227 17.17 -38.58 29.26
CA ASP A 227 16.92 -39.67 30.21
C ASP A 227 18.10 -40.63 30.52
N SER A 228 18.75 -40.44 31.69
CA SER A 228 19.56 -41.49 32.31
C SER A 228 18.70 -42.23 33.34
N PRO A 229 18.43 -43.54 33.17
CA PRO A 229 17.70 -44.31 34.16
C PRO A 229 18.59 -44.56 35.39
N ARG A 230 18.15 -44.09 36.56
CA ARG A 230 18.74 -44.48 37.85
C ARG A 230 18.53 -45.98 38.10
N PRO A 231 19.57 -46.77 38.39
CA PRO A 231 19.39 -48.04 39.07
C PRO A 231 19.33 -47.80 40.57
N THR A 232 18.28 -48.31 41.20
CA THR A 232 18.19 -48.51 42.64
C THR A 232 18.98 -49.79 42.97
N ALA A 233 19.99 -49.74 43.82
CA ALA A 233 20.56 -50.93 44.46
C ALA A 233 21.23 -50.59 45.80
N THR A 234 20.56 -51.04 46.86
CA THR A 234 21.05 -51.81 48.02
C THR A 234 22.44 -51.54 48.61
N LEU A 235 22.46 -51.32 49.93
CA LEU A 235 23.64 -51.26 50.79
C LEU A 235 24.36 -52.62 50.85
N GLU A 236 25.68 -52.66 50.65
CA GLU A 236 26.55 -53.71 51.21
C GLU A 236 27.98 -53.17 51.48
N HIS A 237 28.59 -53.68 52.55
CA HIS A 237 29.85 -53.29 53.19
C HIS A 237 31.12 -53.63 52.36
N GLY A 238 32.16 -52.79 52.43
CA GLY A 238 33.52 -53.17 52.03
C GLY A 238 34.53 -52.03 51.86
N GLN A 239 35.46 -51.93 52.83
CA GLN A 239 36.79 -51.30 52.91
C GLN A 239 37.44 -50.70 51.62
N PRO A 240 38.21 -49.57 51.70
CA PRO A 240 38.63 -48.78 50.53
C PRO A 240 39.99 -49.22 49.93
N ASP A 241 40.14 -49.03 48.62
CA ASP A 241 41.43 -49.04 47.90
C ASP A 241 41.56 -47.76 47.04
N PRO A 242 42.78 -47.25 46.78
CA PRO A 242 43.01 -45.84 46.49
C PRO A 242 42.69 -45.45 45.04
N ALA A 243 42.09 -44.27 44.88
CA ALA A 243 41.79 -43.67 43.58
C ALA A 243 43.06 -43.32 42.80
N PRO A 244 43.08 -43.48 41.45
CA PRO A 244 44.10 -42.87 40.63
C PRO A 244 43.90 -41.36 40.60
N VAL A 245 44.98 -40.61 40.89
CA VAL A 245 45.03 -39.15 40.75
C VAL A 245 44.88 -38.80 39.27
N VAL A 246 43.67 -38.41 38.86
CA VAL A 246 43.43 -37.75 37.57
C VAL A 246 43.80 -36.28 37.76
N LEU A 247 44.91 -35.86 37.13
CA LEU A 247 45.32 -34.46 37.02
C LEU A 247 44.17 -33.65 36.43
N ALA A 248 43.59 -32.75 37.23
CA ALA A 248 42.62 -31.77 36.76
C ALA A 248 43.29 -30.88 35.71
N ARG A 249 42.90 -31.04 34.45
CA ARG A 249 43.23 -30.10 33.38
C ARG A 249 42.58 -28.76 33.74
N PRO A 250 43.29 -27.63 33.71
CA PRO A 250 42.65 -26.34 33.93
C PRO A 250 41.57 -26.16 32.85
N LEU A 251 40.32 -25.90 33.26
CA LEU A 251 39.28 -25.47 32.33
C LEU A 251 39.80 -24.23 31.59
N ALA A 252 39.95 -24.34 30.28
CA ALA A 252 40.09 -23.15 29.45
C ALA A 252 38.85 -22.27 29.72
N PRO A 253 39.01 -20.95 29.93
CA PRO A 253 37.88 -20.07 30.10
C PRO A 253 37.00 -20.16 28.85
N SER A 254 35.73 -20.50 29.02
CA SER A 254 34.75 -20.51 27.95
C SER A 254 34.82 -19.17 27.19
N PRO A 255 34.86 -19.17 25.85
CA PRO A 255 34.81 -17.92 25.10
C PRO A 255 33.52 -17.20 25.52
N ALA A 256 33.66 -15.99 26.05
CA ALA A 256 32.54 -15.15 26.41
C ALA A 256 31.61 -15.07 25.20
N THR A 257 30.37 -15.54 25.37
CA THR A 257 29.30 -15.40 24.38
C THR A 257 29.29 -13.95 23.90
N PRO A 258 29.46 -13.67 22.59
CA PRO A 258 29.33 -12.30 22.10
C PRO A 258 27.92 -11.85 22.48
N THR A 259 27.84 -10.85 23.35
CA THR A 259 26.57 -10.21 23.68
C THR A 259 26.01 -9.67 22.37
N ALA A 260 24.99 -10.34 21.85
CA ALA A 260 24.30 -9.90 20.66
C ALA A 260 23.87 -8.45 20.89
N HIS A 261 24.43 -7.54 20.10
CA HIS A 261 24.15 -6.11 20.20
C HIS A 261 22.69 -5.87 19.82
N ARG A 262 21.80 -6.01 20.80
CA ARG A 262 20.37 -5.85 20.62
C ARG A 262 20.09 -4.40 20.25
N TRP A 263 19.51 -4.20 19.07
CA TRP A 263 18.99 -2.92 18.67
C TRP A 263 17.96 -2.44 19.71
N THR A 264 18.15 -1.23 20.21
CA THR A 264 17.17 -0.62 21.11
C THR A 264 15.91 -0.30 20.30
N ALA A 265 14.72 -0.42 20.91
CA ALA A 265 13.45 -0.10 20.26
C ALA A 265 13.47 1.29 19.60
N GLY A 266 14.18 2.25 20.20
CA GLY A 266 14.39 3.58 19.63
C GLY A 266 15.11 3.58 18.28
N ARG A 267 16.11 2.72 18.06
CA ARG A 267 16.82 2.61 16.76
C ARG A 267 15.94 2.01 15.68
N VAL A 268 15.14 1.00 16.03
CA VAL A 268 14.14 0.41 15.12
C VAL A 268 13.13 1.49 14.73
N ILE A 269 12.62 2.26 15.70
CA ILE A 269 11.70 3.38 15.45
C ILE A 269 12.34 4.44 14.55
N SER A 270 13.61 4.81 14.76
CA SER A 270 14.30 5.80 13.92
C SER A 270 14.50 5.32 12.49
N VAL A 271 14.85 4.04 12.28
CA VAL A 271 15.00 3.48 10.92
C VAL A 271 13.64 3.35 10.23
N VAL A 272 12.60 2.90 10.96
CA VAL A 272 11.23 2.81 10.42
C VAL A 272 10.72 4.20 10.05
N ALA A 273 10.82 5.18 10.94
CA ALA A 273 10.42 6.56 10.67
C ALA A 273 11.21 7.16 9.50
N GLY A 274 12.53 6.91 9.46
CA GLY A 274 13.38 7.39 8.37
C GLY A 274 13.01 6.77 7.01
N ALA A 275 12.75 5.46 6.97
CA ALA A 275 12.34 4.76 5.76
C ALA A 275 10.97 5.21 5.26
N VAL A 276 10.00 5.42 6.16
CA VAL A 276 8.67 5.97 5.82
C VAL A 276 8.79 7.35 5.19
N LEU A 277 9.63 8.23 5.76
CA LEU A 277 9.88 9.55 5.18
C LEU A 277 10.55 9.46 3.81
N VAL A 278 11.56 8.60 3.64
CA VAL A 278 12.19 8.42 2.32
C VAL A 278 11.18 7.93 1.28
N LEU A 279 10.32 6.97 1.61
CA LEU A 279 9.28 6.47 0.71
C LEU A 279 8.26 7.55 0.35
N ALA A 280 7.77 8.30 1.34
CA ALA A 280 6.85 9.41 1.10
C ALA A 280 7.47 10.47 0.20
N GLY A 281 8.75 10.80 0.41
CA GLY A 281 9.48 11.74 -0.42
C GLY A 281 9.69 11.25 -1.87
N MET A 282 9.99 9.96 -2.03
CA MET A 282 10.21 9.34 -3.33
C MET A 282 8.93 9.20 -4.17
N VAL A 283 7.75 9.22 -3.55
CA VAL A 283 6.45 9.30 -4.24
C VAL A 283 6.08 10.75 -4.53
N ALA A 284 6.22 11.64 -3.55
CA ALA A 284 5.82 13.04 -3.68
C ALA A 284 6.62 13.80 -4.75
N LEU A 285 7.93 13.50 -4.89
CA LEU A 285 8.79 14.18 -5.86
C LEU A 285 8.43 13.88 -7.33
N PRO A 286 8.34 12.62 -7.78
CA PRO A 286 7.86 12.31 -9.13
C PRO A 286 6.41 12.75 -9.37
N ALA A 287 5.54 12.65 -8.36
CA ALA A 287 4.16 13.13 -8.48
C ALA A 287 4.11 14.65 -8.71
N GLY A 288 4.85 15.43 -7.93
CA GLY A 288 4.95 16.88 -8.13
C GLY A 288 5.62 17.25 -9.46
N GLY A 289 6.68 16.54 -9.85
CA GLY A 289 7.37 16.77 -11.13
C GLY A 289 6.51 16.44 -12.36
N THR A 290 5.76 15.34 -12.32
CA THR A 290 4.81 14.99 -13.39
C THR A 290 3.63 15.94 -13.43
N ALA A 291 3.12 16.39 -12.28
CA ALA A 291 2.07 17.41 -12.22
C ALA A 291 2.53 18.74 -12.85
N LEU A 292 3.72 19.24 -12.49
CA LEU A 292 4.29 20.45 -13.12
C LEU A 292 4.48 20.26 -14.63
N TRP A 293 4.95 19.09 -15.07
CA TRP A 293 5.17 18.84 -16.49
C TRP A 293 3.86 18.82 -17.29
N PHE A 294 2.81 18.16 -16.77
CA PHE A 294 1.49 18.15 -17.40
C PHE A 294 0.84 19.53 -17.43
N ASP A 295 0.97 20.27 -16.33
CA ASP A 295 0.49 21.64 -16.25
C ASP A 295 1.19 22.54 -17.28
N GLN A 296 2.52 22.50 -17.34
CA GLN A 296 3.30 23.35 -18.23
C GLN A 296 3.17 22.97 -19.71
N ALA A 297 2.92 21.68 -20.01
CA ALA A 297 2.64 21.20 -21.37
C ALA A 297 1.20 21.51 -21.83
N GLY A 298 0.26 21.67 -20.89
CA GLY A 298 -1.15 21.92 -21.17
C GLY A 298 -1.56 23.39 -21.14
N ARG A 299 -0.71 24.30 -20.64
CA ARG A 299 -0.99 25.74 -20.59
C ARG A 299 -0.70 26.43 -21.93
N ASP A 300 -1.58 27.34 -22.32
CA ASP A 300 -1.34 28.23 -23.45
C ASP A 300 -0.33 29.36 -23.10
N SER A 301 0.04 30.19 -24.08
CA SER A 301 0.96 31.32 -23.88
C SER A 301 0.43 32.38 -22.91
N GLY A 302 -0.85 32.36 -22.57
CA GLY A 302 -1.49 33.23 -21.57
C GLY A 302 -1.55 32.61 -20.18
N GLY A 303 -1.08 31.37 -20.00
CA GLY A 303 -1.13 30.63 -18.74
C GLY A 303 -2.47 29.97 -18.45
N TYR A 304 -3.34 29.81 -19.45
CA TYR A 304 -4.65 29.17 -19.28
C TYR A 304 -4.58 27.68 -19.58
N VAL A 305 -5.16 26.89 -18.69
CA VAL A 305 -5.52 25.48 -18.96
C VAL A 305 -6.92 25.49 -19.58
N SER A 306 -7.02 25.16 -20.86
CA SER A 306 -8.26 25.23 -21.63
C SER A 306 -8.81 23.85 -21.99
N THR A 307 -10.13 23.76 -22.08
CA THR A 307 -10.80 22.59 -22.66
C THR A 307 -10.73 22.64 -24.19
N ASP A 308 -10.87 21.47 -24.82
CA ASP A 308 -11.08 21.40 -26.27
C ASP A 308 -12.37 22.16 -26.66
N LEU A 309 -12.38 22.75 -27.85
CA LEU A 309 -13.59 23.36 -28.44
C LEU A 309 -14.66 22.28 -28.63
N GLN A 310 -15.82 22.48 -28.01
CA GLN A 310 -16.98 21.62 -28.19
C GLN A 310 -18.12 22.39 -28.83
N GLN A 311 -18.80 21.72 -29.77
CA GLN A 311 -19.94 22.29 -30.47
C GLN A 311 -21.19 22.23 -29.59
N PHE A 312 -21.85 23.37 -29.42
CA PHE A 312 -23.15 23.49 -28.77
C PHE A 312 -24.17 24.07 -29.75
N SER A 313 -25.38 23.52 -29.76
CA SER A 313 -26.47 24.01 -30.60
C SER A 313 -27.78 24.14 -29.81
N SER A 314 -28.55 25.16 -30.14
CA SER A 314 -29.91 25.38 -29.65
C SER A 314 -30.79 25.80 -30.82
N PRO A 315 -31.98 25.19 -31.01
CA PRO A 315 -32.93 25.64 -32.04
C PRO A 315 -33.57 27.00 -31.70
N GLY A 316 -33.55 27.40 -30.42
CA GLY A 316 -34.10 28.67 -29.93
C GLY A 316 -33.14 29.85 -30.09
N TYR A 317 -33.32 30.90 -29.28
CA TYR A 317 -32.59 32.16 -29.36
C TYR A 317 -31.37 32.24 -28.44
N ALA A 318 -31.29 31.38 -27.42
CA ALA A 318 -30.18 31.38 -26.47
C ALA A 318 -29.77 29.98 -26.01
N LEU A 319 -28.52 29.88 -25.60
CA LEU A 319 -27.90 28.79 -24.85
C LEU A 319 -27.48 29.33 -23.49
N THR A 320 -27.83 28.62 -22.41
CA THR A 320 -27.40 29.01 -21.06
C THR A 320 -27.02 27.80 -20.20
N THR A 321 -26.23 28.06 -19.17
CA THR A 321 -25.85 27.09 -18.15
C THR A 321 -27.00 26.82 -17.18
N GLU A 322 -27.03 25.64 -16.55
CA GLU A 322 -28.00 25.37 -15.48
C GLU A 322 -27.83 26.34 -14.30
N ALA A 323 -28.96 26.75 -13.71
CA ALA A 323 -28.96 27.64 -12.56
C ALA A 323 -28.17 27.01 -11.40
N GLY A 324 -27.21 27.78 -10.87
CA GLY A 324 -26.29 27.30 -9.83
C GLY A 324 -25.17 26.38 -10.32
N ALA A 325 -25.02 26.15 -11.63
CA ALA A 325 -23.87 25.42 -12.17
C ALA A 325 -22.54 26.15 -11.92
N LEU A 326 -22.57 27.48 -11.87
CA LEU A 326 -21.43 28.33 -11.52
C LEU A 326 -21.69 29.03 -10.18
N ARG A 327 -21.81 28.23 -9.13
CA ARG A 327 -21.93 28.70 -7.76
C ARG A 327 -20.54 28.78 -7.12
N PHE A 328 -20.11 29.99 -6.78
CA PHE A 328 -18.85 30.22 -6.08
C PHE A 328 -19.11 30.63 -4.63
N ASP A 329 -19.03 29.65 -3.72
CA ASP A 329 -19.14 29.86 -2.28
C ASP A 329 -17.74 29.99 -1.64
N GLY A 330 -17.48 31.12 -0.98
CA GLY A 330 -16.28 31.31 -0.16
C GLY A 330 -15.73 32.75 -0.15
N PRO A 331 -14.73 33.04 0.71
CA PRO A 331 -14.08 34.34 0.73
C PRO A 331 -13.36 34.64 -0.59
N GLY A 332 -13.50 35.87 -1.12
CA GLY A 332 -12.94 36.23 -2.43
C GLY A 332 -11.42 36.03 -2.58
N TRP A 333 -10.66 36.07 -1.48
CA TRP A 333 -9.21 35.77 -1.49
C TRP A 333 -8.90 34.29 -1.73
N VAL A 334 -9.80 33.37 -1.36
CA VAL A 334 -9.67 31.93 -1.65
C VAL A 334 -9.97 31.67 -3.12
N MET A 335 -11.02 32.29 -3.67
CA MET A 335 -11.43 32.09 -5.07
C MET A 335 -10.37 32.60 -6.06
N ASN A 336 -9.79 33.78 -5.81
CA ASN A 336 -8.68 34.31 -6.63
C ASN A 336 -7.44 33.40 -6.61
N ARG A 337 -7.24 32.65 -5.51
CA ARG A 337 -6.10 31.74 -5.36
C ARG A 337 -6.36 30.34 -5.94
N VAL A 338 -7.63 29.94 -6.10
CA VAL A 338 -8.02 28.59 -6.55
C VAL A 338 -8.47 28.55 -8.02
N LEU A 339 -9.15 29.57 -8.55
CA LEU A 339 -9.61 29.55 -9.95
C LEU A 339 -8.81 30.49 -10.85
N GLY A 340 -8.36 31.63 -10.32
CA GLY A 340 -7.65 32.64 -11.08
C GLY A 340 -8.58 33.37 -12.07
N GLU A 341 -8.11 33.63 -13.29
CA GLU A 341 -8.92 34.20 -14.37
C GLU A 341 -9.56 33.08 -15.18
N VAL A 342 -10.83 33.26 -15.55
CA VAL A 342 -11.58 32.37 -16.44
C VAL A 342 -11.68 33.04 -17.80
N ARG A 343 -11.34 32.30 -18.84
CA ARG A 343 -11.46 32.69 -20.24
C ARG A 343 -12.51 31.82 -20.91
N LEU A 344 -13.51 32.45 -21.50
CA LEU A 344 -14.43 31.78 -22.41
C LEU A 344 -14.08 32.17 -23.84
N THR A 345 -13.87 31.16 -24.67
CA THR A 345 -13.60 31.35 -26.09
C THR A 345 -14.76 30.74 -26.86
N GLY A 346 -15.35 31.48 -27.79
CA GLY A 346 -16.43 30.98 -28.62
C GLY A 346 -16.31 31.44 -30.06
N THR A 347 -16.62 30.54 -30.99
CA THR A 347 -16.73 30.85 -32.42
C THR A 347 -18.11 30.48 -32.91
N SER A 348 -18.78 31.39 -33.62
CA SER A 348 -20.05 31.07 -34.28
C SER A 348 -19.81 30.02 -35.36
N ALA A 349 -20.62 28.97 -35.39
CA ALA A 349 -20.64 28.00 -36.49
C ALA A 349 -21.50 28.49 -37.67
N THR A 350 -22.08 29.70 -37.55
CA THR A 350 -22.93 30.33 -38.56
C THR A 350 -22.38 31.71 -38.96
N ASP A 351 -22.94 32.34 -39.99
CA ASP A 351 -22.60 33.71 -40.38
C ASP A 351 -23.12 34.78 -39.40
N ALA A 352 -23.96 34.38 -38.43
CA ALA A 352 -24.48 35.31 -37.42
C ALA A 352 -23.37 35.67 -36.40
N PRO A 353 -23.26 36.95 -36.01
CA PRO A 353 -22.31 37.39 -34.98
C PRO A 353 -22.65 36.73 -33.63
N LEU A 354 -21.64 36.23 -32.92
CA LEU A 354 -21.83 35.56 -31.62
C LEU A 354 -21.77 36.59 -30.49
N PHE A 355 -22.68 36.49 -29.53
CA PHE A 355 -22.63 37.17 -28.25
C PHE A 355 -22.38 36.16 -27.12
N ILE A 356 -21.43 36.47 -26.23
CA ILE A 356 -21.17 35.72 -25.01
C ILE A 356 -21.25 36.69 -23.83
N GLY A 357 -22.10 36.41 -22.86
CA GLY A 357 -22.31 37.25 -21.68
C GLY A 357 -22.29 36.46 -20.38
N ILE A 358 -21.78 37.09 -19.32
CA ILE A 358 -21.79 36.57 -17.95
C ILE A 358 -22.47 37.60 -17.06
N ALA A 359 -23.49 37.15 -16.33
CA ALA A 359 -24.21 37.97 -15.36
C ALA A 359 -24.66 37.13 -14.16
N ALA A 360 -25.18 37.79 -13.13
CA ALA A 360 -25.75 37.10 -11.98
C ALA A 360 -26.97 36.28 -12.42
N ASP A 361 -27.14 35.11 -11.82
CA ASP A 361 -28.17 34.14 -12.22
C ASP A 361 -29.59 34.74 -12.21
N ARG A 362 -29.88 35.63 -11.26
CA ARG A 362 -31.15 36.36 -11.15
C ARG A 362 -31.44 37.26 -12.35
N ASP A 363 -30.41 37.93 -12.88
CA ASP A 363 -30.55 38.93 -13.94
C ASP A 363 -30.68 38.19 -15.29
N VAL A 364 -29.90 37.13 -15.48
CA VAL A 364 -30.03 36.20 -16.61
C VAL A 364 -31.42 35.54 -16.64
N SER A 365 -31.89 35.04 -15.50
CA SER A 365 -33.20 34.40 -15.39
C SER A 365 -34.34 35.38 -15.71
N ALA A 366 -34.22 36.64 -15.30
CA ALA A 366 -35.19 37.68 -15.63
C ALA A 366 -35.21 37.97 -17.14
N TYR A 367 -34.04 38.13 -17.75
CA TYR A 367 -33.91 38.37 -19.20
C TYR A 367 -34.43 37.18 -20.04
N LEU A 368 -34.10 35.95 -19.66
CA LEU A 368 -34.50 34.74 -20.39
C LEU A 368 -35.93 34.25 -20.06
N SER A 369 -36.62 34.86 -19.10
CA SER A 369 -37.94 34.41 -18.62
C SER A 369 -39.01 34.32 -19.72
N THR A 370 -38.88 35.15 -20.76
CA THR A 370 -39.81 35.19 -21.91
C THR A 370 -39.19 34.69 -23.21
N VAL A 371 -37.89 34.37 -23.20
CA VAL A 371 -37.09 34.03 -24.39
C VAL A 371 -37.00 32.52 -24.55
N GLU A 372 -37.21 32.02 -25.77
CA GLU A 372 -36.99 30.61 -26.05
C GLU A 372 -35.49 30.27 -25.94
N HIS A 373 -35.13 29.36 -25.03
CA HIS A 373 -33.74 29.05 -24.74
C HIS A 373 -33.52 27.58 -24.37
N SER A 374 -32.28 27.11 -24.54
CA SER A 374 -31.85 25.77 -24.14
C SER A 374 -30.89 25.87 -22.95
N VAL A 375 -31.16 25.09 -21.91
CA VAL A 375 -30.31 24.97 -20.71
C VAL A 375 -29.47 23.70 -20.80
N VAL A 376 -28.15 23.85 -20.61
CA VAL A 376 -27.20 22.74 -20.57
C VAL A 376 -27.12 22.22 -19.12
N SER A 377 -27.67 21.02 -18.89
CA SER A 377 -27.88 20.45 -17.53
C SER A 377 -26.79 19.50 -17.04
N ARG A 378 -25.96 18.94 -17.95
CA ARG A 378 -24.82 18.09 -17.56
C ARG A 378 -23.81 17.96 -18.70
N LEU A 379 -22.56 18.35 -18.46
CA LEU A 379 -21.41 17.98 -19.29
C LEU A 379 -20.99 16.55 -18.92
N ALA A 380 -21.65 15.55 -19.52
CA ALA A 380 -21.43 14.14 -19.20
C ALA A 380 -20.20 13.56 -19.94
N GLY A 381 -18.99 13.98 -19.55
CA GLY A 381 -17.72 13.35 -19.97
C GLY A 381 -17.41 13.39 -21.47
N ARG A 382 -16.18 12.95 -21.82
CA ARG A 382 -15.57 13.06 -23.17
C ARG A 382 -16.30 12.36 -24.34
N ARG A 383 -17.45 11.70 -24.13
CA ARG A 383 -18.10 10.80 -25.10
C ARG A 383 -19.64 10.75 -25.08
N VAL A 384 -20.32 11.68 -24.43
CA VAL A 384 -21.80 11.72 -24.44
C VAL A 384 -22.27 13.12 -24.79
N GLU A 385 -23.25 13.20 -25.71
CA GLU A 385 -23.85 14.46 -26.16
C GLU A 385 -24.47 15.23 -24.97
N PRO A 386 -24.32 16.56 -24.92
CA PRO A 386 -24.89 17.38 -23.87
C PRO A 386 -26.42 17.25 -23.82
N VAL A 387 -26.96 17.12 -22.60
CA VAL A 387 -28.42 17.04 -22.40
C VAL A 387 -28.99 18.45 -22.30
N TYR A 388 -29.77 18.83 -23.31
CA TYR A 388 -30.46 20.11 -23.37
C TYR A 388 -31.88 20.01 -22.79
N ARG A 389 -32.24 20.96 -21.92
CA ARG A 389 -33.63 21.21 -21.55
C ARG A 389 -34.10 22.47 -22.27
N GLN A 390 -35.12 22.33 -23.11
CA GLN A 390 -35.68 23.45 -23.87
C GLN A 390 -36.80 24.13 -23.08
N TYR A 391 -36.80 25.45 -23.10
CA TYR A 391 -37.87 26.29 -22.59
C TYR A 391 -38.46 27.09 -23.75
N ALA A 392 -39.77 26.94 -23.95
CA ALA A 392 -40.50 27.66 -24.98
C ALA A 392 -40.64 29.15 -24.61
N GLY A 393 -40.59 30.02 -25.61
CA GLY A 393 -40.69 31.47 -25.43
C GLY A 393 -40.78 32.21 -26.76
N GLN A 394 -40.40 33.48 -26.77
CA GLN A 394 -40.38 34.35 -27.94
C GLN A 394 -38.96 34.86 -28.23
N ALA A 395 -38.82 35.71 -29.26
CA ALA A 395 -37.57 36.40 -29.54
C ALA A 395 -37.23 37.39 -28.39
N PRO A 396 -35.93 37.67 -28.15
CA PRO A 396 -35.51 38.69 -27.18
C PRO A 396 -36.13 40.05 -27.49
N ALA A 397 -36.73 40.70 -26.48
CA ALA A 397 -37.34 42.02 -26.64
C ALA A 397 -36.30 43.15 -26.80
N GLN A 398 -35.10 42.95 -26.26
CA GLN A 398 -33.94 43.83 -26.39
C GLN A 398 -32.73 43.01 -26.85
N LEU A 399 -31.82 43.65 -27.56
CA LEU A 399 -30.59 42.97 -27.98
C LEU A 399 -29.67 42.80 -26.76
N PRO A 400 -28.92 41.68 -26.70
CA PRO A 400 -28.06 41.39 -25.56
C PRO A 400 -26.95 42.43 -25.37
N SER A 401 -26.54 43.14 -26.41
CA SER A 401 -25.54 44.22 -26.36
C SER A 401 -26.06 45.53 -25.73
N ASP A 402 -27.37 45.74 -25.68
CA ASP A 402 -27.96 46.98 -25.15
C ASP A 402 -28.14 46.91 -23.63
N GLU A 403 -28.17 45.69 -23.10
CA GLU A 403 -28.38 45.40 -21.68
C GLU A 403 -27.14 45.72 -20.83
N GLN A 404 -27.35 46.38 -19.68
CA GLN A 404 -26.26 46.85 -18.81
C GLN A 404 -25.98 45.94 -17.61
N PHE A 405 -26.74 44.86 -17.44
CA PHE A 405 -26.58 43.94 -16.31
C PHE A 405 -25.42 42.94 -16.49
N TRP A 406 -24.84 42.86 -17.70
CA TRP A 406 -23.69 42.01 -17.98
C TRP A 406 -22.46 42.49 -17.21
N VAL A 407 -21.85 41.59 -16.46
CA VAL A 407 -20.59 41.87 -15.75
C VAL A 407 -19.40 41.74 -16.70
N ALA A 408 -19.51 40.86 -17.69
CA ALA A 408 -18.57 40.71 -18.78
C ALA A 408 -19.35 40.26 -20.02
N SER A 409 -19.11 40.90 -21.16
CA SER A 409 -19.72 40.50 -22.44
C SER A 409 -18.81 40.80 -23.63
N THR A 410 -18.96 40.02 -24.69
CA THR A 410 -18.30 40.26 -25.98
C THR A 410 -19.27 39.91 -27.11
N ALA A 411 -19.16 40.62 -28.24
CA ALA A 411 -20.00 40.40 -29.40
C ALA A 411 -19.22 40.66 -30.70
N GLY A 412 -19.31 39.75 -31.66
CA GLY A 412 -18.64 39.95 -32.95
C GLY A 412 -18.65 38.73 -33.87
N THR A 413 -18.09 38.92 -35.06
CA THR A 413 -17.84 37.86 -36.04
C THR A 413 -16.47 37.22 -35.82
N GLY A 414 -16.36 35.91 -36.05
CA GLY A 414 -15.14 35.15 -35.79
C GLY A 414 -14.99 34.75 -34.32
N THR A 415 -13.79 34.36 -33.92
CA THR A 415 -13.52 33.89 -32.55
C THR A 415 -13.56 35.04 -31.56
N GLN A 416 -14.47 34.93 -30.58
CA GLN A 416 -14.63 35.86 -29.48
C GLN A 416 -14.01 35.28 -28.21
N THR A 417 -13.29 36.13 -27.48
CA THR A 417 -12.67 35.75 -26.20
C THR A 417 -13.18 36.68 -25.11
N LEU A 418 -13.66 36.10 -24.02
CA LEU A 418 -14.19 36.81 -22.86
C LEU A 418 -13.42 36.41 -21.61
N ASP A 419 -12.68 37.35 -21.04
CA ASP A 419 -11.94 37.15 -19.80
C ASP A 419 -12.75 37.70 -18.62
N TRP A 420 -12.92 36.86 -17.60
CA TRP A 420 -13.70 37.17 -16.42
C TRP A 420 -13.03 36.63 -15.16
N ARG A 421 -13.09 37.43 -14.08
CA ARG A 421 -12.64 37.01 -12.76
C ARG A 421 -13.85 36.61 -11.90
N PRO A 422 -14.00 35.32 -11.54
CA PRO A 422 -15.09 34.87 -10.70
C PRO A 422 -15.13 35.61 -9.37
N ARG A 423 -16.32 36.03 -8.96
CA ARG A 423 -16.60 36.61 -7.64
C ARG A 423 -17.58 35.70 -6.91
N ALA A 424 -17.61 35.80 -5.58
CA ALA A 424 -18.58 35.04 -4.79
C ALA A 424 -20.02 35.38 -5.23
N GLY A 425 -20.82 34.35 -5.47
CA GLY A 425 -22.18 34.47 -5.99
C GLY A 425 -22.57 33.37 -6.98
N ASP A 426 -23.83 33.41 -7.40
CA ASP A 426 -24.39 32.54 -8.43
C ASP A 426 -24.34 33.26 -9.78
N TRP A 427 -23.63 32.66 -10.74
CA TRP A 427 -23.41 33.23 -12.08
C TRP A 427 -23.98 32.32 -13.15
N SER A 428 -24.38 32.92 -14.27
CA SER A 428 -24.85 32.19 -15.44
C SER A 428 -24.21 32.77 -16.71
N VAL A 429 -23.82 31.86 -17.60
CA VAL A 429 -23.27 32.21 -18.91
C VAL A 429 -24.39 32.10 -19.93
N VAL A 430 -24.47 33.08 -20.83
CA VAL A 430 -25.45 33.11 -21.90
C VAL A 430 -24.73 33.30 -23.23
N VAL A 431 -25.10 32.49 -24.21
CA VAL A 431 -24.61 32.55 -25.58
C VAL A 431 -25.80 32.73 -26.51
N LEU A 432 -25.74 33.77 -27.36
CA LEU A 432 -26.80 34.13 -28.30
C LEU A 432 -26.18 34.57 -29.62
N ASN A 433 -27.00 34.66 -30.66
CA ASN A 433 -26.63 35.47 -31.81
C ASN A 433 -26.83 36.95 -31.45
N ALA A 434 -25.84 37.80 -31.69
CA ALA A 434 -25.83 39.20 -31.28
C ALA A 434 -26.92 40.03 -31.98
N ASP A 435 -27.44 39.56 -33.10
CA ASP A 435 -28.56 40.13 -33.85
C ASP A 435 -29.95 39.66 -33.35
N GLY A 436 -30.00 38.78 -32.34
CA GLY A 436 -31.25 38.22 -31.81
C GLY A 436 -31.89 37.18 -32.73
N SER A 437 -31.17 36.65 -33.72
CA SER A 437 -31.66 35.57 -34.59
C SER A 437 -31.75 34.23 -33.86
N ARG A 438 -32.61 33.34 -34.37
CA ARG A 438 -32.81 31.99 -33.83
C ARG A 438 -31.73 31.02 -34.33
N ALA A 439 -31.69 29.83 -33.74
CA ALA A 439 -30.78 28.74 -34.08
C ALA A 439 -29.30 29.06 -33.77
N VAL A 440 -28.99 29.20 -32.48
CA VAL A 440 -27.63 29.46 -32.00
C VAL A 440 -26.78 28.20 -32.18
N GLN A 441 -25.67 28.30 -32.91
CA GLN A 441 -24.66 27.26 -33.02
C GLN A 441 -23.28 27.86 -32.78
N ALA A 442 -22.59 27.37 -31.75
CA ALA A 442 -21.30 27.91 -31.35
C ALA A 442 -20.37 26.80 -30.86
N ASP A 443 -19.11 26.88 -31.26
CA ASP A 443 -18.04 26.10 -30.67
C ASP A 443 -17.49 26.86 -29.47
N LEU A 444 -17.61 26.28 -28.28
CA LEU A 444 -17.24 26.91 -27.02
C LEU A 444 -16.10 26.15 -26.34
N ALA A 445 -15.16 26.88 -25.76
CA ALA A 445 -14.10 26.39 -24.90
C ALA A 445 -14.00 27.25 -23.64
N VAL A 446 -13.65 26.62 -22.52
CA VAL A 446 -13.44 27.30 -21.24
C VAL A 446 -12.02 27.04 -20.80
N GLY A 447 -11.31 28.09 -20.40
CA GLY A 447 -9.99 28.00 -19.78
C GLY A 447 -9.92 28.73 -18.44
N ALA A 448 -9.02 28.27 -17.58
CA ALA A 448 -8.74 28.92 -16.31
C ALA A 448 -7.23 28.92 -15.99
N THR A 449 -6.74 29.93 -15.28
CA THR A 449 -5.31 30.02 -14.95
C THR A 449 -4.87 29.17 -13.76
N LEU A 450 -5.80 28.73 -12.89
CA LEU A 450 -5.59 27.76 -11.80
C LEU A 450 -4.25 27.93 -11.03
N PRO A 451 -3.97 29.09 -10.42
CA PRO A 451 -2.66 29.39 -9.83
C PRO A 451 -2.25 28.48 -8.66
N TRP A 452 -3.19 27.79 -8.02
CA TRP A 452 -2.92 26.80 -6.97
C TRP A 452 -2.23 25.53 -7.49
N LEU A 453 -2.33 25.21 -8.78
CA LEU A 453 -1.71 24.00 -9.33
C LEU A 453 -0.18 24.07 -9.16
N ASP A 454 0.38 25.25 -9.42
CA ASP A 454 1.81 25.54 -9.25
C ASP A 454 2.21 25.44 -7.79
N ASP A 455 1.49 26.16 -6.91
CA ASP A 455 1.73 26.14 -5.46
C ASP A 455 1.67 24.71 -4.89
N LEU A 456 0.69 23.90 -5.31
CA LEU A 456 0.54 22.52 -4.89
C LEU A 456 1.70 21.65 -5.37
N ALA A 457 2.08 21.77 -6.64
CA ALA A 457 3.13 20.94 -7.22
C ALA A 457 4.50 21.30 -6.63
N TYR A 458 4.81 22.58 -6.44
CA TYR A 458 6.01 23.02 -5.71
C TYR A 458 5.99 22.59 -4.24
N SER A 459 4.84 22.63 -3.57
CA SER A 459 4.70 22.15 -2.19
C SER A 459 4.95 20.64 -2.08
N LEU A 460 4.44 19.85 -3.02
CA LEU A 460 4.70 18.41 -3.12
C LEU A 460 6.19 18.11 -3.32
N ILE A 461 6.85 18.84 -4.22
CA ILE A 461 8.29 18.71 -4.45
C ILE A 461 9.09 19.09 -3.20
N GLY A 462 8.78 20.24 -2.59
CA GLY A 462 9.47 20.73 -1.40
C GLY A 462 9.31 19.80 -0.21
N LEU A 463 8.08 19.36 0.07
CA LEU A 463 7.78 18.39 1.13
C LEU A 463 8.48 17.06 0.85
N GLY A 464 8.47 16.61 -0.40
CA GLY A 464 9.14 15.38 -0.80
C GLY A 464 10.65 15.43 -0.56
N LEU A 465 11.29 16.56 -0.88
CA LEU A 465 12.70 16.80 -0.60
C LEU A 465 13.00 16.82 0.90
N ILE A 466 12.16 17.48 1.70
CA ILE A 466 12.29 17.50 3.17
C ILE A 466 12.21 16.09 3.74
N PHE A 467 11.26 15.28 3.27
CA PHE A 467 11.10 13.90 3.70
C PHE A 467 12.30 13.02 3.31
N LEU A 468 12.84 13.18 2.09
CA LEU A 468 14.07 12.49 1.69
C LEU A 468 15.25 12.85 2.61
N LEU A 469 15.45 14.15 2.89
CA LEU A 469 16.57 14.63 3.71
C LEU A 469 16.43 14.20 5.18
N ALA A 470 15.24 14.37 5.76
CA ALA A 470 14.96 13.95 7.13
C ALA A 470 15.04 12.43 7.29
N GLY A 471 14.52 11.68 6.32
CA GLY A 471 14.57 10.23 6.30
C GLY A 471 16.00 9.70 6.19
N ALA A 472 16.80 10.25 5.26
CA ALA A 472 18.21 9.92 5.12
C ALA A 472 19.02 10.27 6.39
N LEU A 473 18.73 11.41 7.01
CA LEU A 473 19.37 11.82 8.26
C LEU A 473 19.08 10.85 9.40
N LEU A 474 17.82 10.46 9.62
CA LEU A 474 17.42 9.51 10.67
C LEU A 474 18.08 8.14 10.48
N ILE A 475 18.11 7.64 9.24
CA ILE A 475 18.78 6.38 8.91
C ILE A 475 20.29 6.51 9.18
N SER A 476 20.92 7.60 8.75
CA SER A 476 22.36 7.82 8.93
C SER A 476 22.78 7.91 10.42
N LEU A 477 21.96 8.56 11.26
CA LEU A 477 22.20 8.70 12.70
C LEU A 477 22.05 7.37 13.44
N ALA A 478 21.05 6.58 13.07
CA ALA A 478 20.87 5.23 13.61
C ALA A 478 22.07 4.32 13.32
N LEU A 479 22.71 4.49 12.15
CA LEU A 479 23.87 3.70 11.73
C LEU A 479 25.20 4.19 12.32
N ARG A 480 25.43 5.52 12.40
CA ARG A 480 26.72 6.11 12.85
C ARG A 480 27.07 5.87 14.32
N THR A 481 26.09 5.65 15.19
CA THR A 481 26.36 5.39 16.63
C THR A 481 26.95 4.01 16.90
N SER A 482 27.17 3.18 15.88
CA SER A 482 27.78 1.84 15.99
C SER A 482 29.30 1.85 16.19
N HIS A 483 29.98 3.00 16.04
CA HIS A 483 31.45 3.04 16.01
C HIS A 483 32.16 3.50 17.30
N ARG A 484 31.44 3.91 18.36
CA ARG A 484 32.08 4.26 19.65
C ARG A 484 32.00 3.11 20.65
N GLY A 485 32.78 2.05 20.40
CA GLY A 485 33.11 1.05 21.41
C GLY A 485 34.14 1.63 22.38
N THR A 486 33.77 1.76 23.64
CA THR A 486 34.64 2.09 24.77
C THR A 486 35.76 1.06 24.91
N VAL A 487 37.01 1.50 24.77
CA VAL A 487 38.20 0.72 25.16
C VAL A 487 38.20 0.61 26.69
N PRO A 488 38.21 -0.59 27.31
CA PRO A 488 38.35 -0.71 28.75
C PRO A 488 39.79 -0.36 29.17
N PRO A 489 40.00 0.33 30.31
CA PRO A 489 41.35 0.56 30.83
C PRO A 489 42.00 -0.77 31.22
N SER A 490 43.20 -1.01 30.68
CA SER A 490 44.06 -2.13 31.03
C SER A 490 44.44 -2.07 32.52
N ALA A 491 44.07 -3.10 33.29
CA ALA A 491 44.49 -3.26 34.68
C ALA A 491 45.99 -3.60 34.79
N PRO A 492 46.71 -3.18 35.85
CA PRO A 492 48.14 -3.42 36.00
C PRO A 492 48.44 -4.87 36.43
N LEU A 493 49.55 -5.41 35.92
CA LEU A 493 50.11 -6.73 36.27
C LEU A 493 50.61 -6.75 37.72
N PRO A 494 50.46 -7.86 38.48
CA PRO A 494 51.11 -8.03 39.77
C PRO A 494 52.56 -8.54 39.61
N ASP A 495 53.49 -7.87 40.28
CA ASP A 495 54.91 -8.20 40.36
C ASP A 495 55.15 -9.56 41.05
N ALA A 496 55.84 -10.46 40.35
CA ALA A 496 56.38 -11.69 40.92
C ALA A 496 57.81 -11.44 41.44
N HIS A 497 57.93 -11.09 42.72
CA HIS A 497 59.21 -11.20 43.42
C HIS A 497 59.41 -12.64 43.89
N ALA A 498 60.22 -13.39 43.15
CA ALA A 498 60.89 -14.58 43.67
C ALA A 498 61.94 -14.16 44.69
N GLY A 499 61.80 -14.66 45.92
CA GLY A 499 62.84 -14.56 46.93
C GLY A 499 64.06 -15.38 46.54
N ALA A 500 65.22 -14.74 46.54
CA ALA A 500 66.52 -15.41 46.59
C ALA A 500 67.30 -14.80 47.76
N ALA A 501 67.31 -15.54 48.86
CA ALA A 501 68.36 -15.46 49.87
C ALA A 501 68.92 -16.89 50.04
N ARG A 502 69.97 -17.19 49.29
CA ARG A 502 71.32 -17.23 49.86
C ARG A 502 72.28 -16.54 48.90
#